data_AF-A0A968LTC7-F1
#
_entry.id   AF-A0A968LTC7-F1
#
_cell.length_a   1.000
_cell.length_b   1.000
_cell.length_c   1.000
_cell.angle_alpha   90.00
_cell.angle_beta   90.00
_cell.angle_gamma   90.00
#
_symmetry.space_group_name_H-M   'P 1'
#
loop_
_entity.id
_entity.type
_entity.pdbx_description
1 polymer ?
#
loop_
_entity_poly.entity_id
_entity_poly.type
_entity_poly.pdbx_seq_one_letter_code
_entity_poly.pdbx_strand_id
1 'polypeptide(L)'
;MWELDSQNFNRNFIPQKIEVSFFGFAKEQLFCGIKVFKGSNNTLKKINQQELSFFKDATRTREYESKSSQEHHYSNYYYEAWKEKPIKESEDDRRSFIFEYGLGCADDMGLDKDLSKKINLAANTKGSYYTGHHEGQLLVIPNLGIVVYSYMD
;
A
#
# COMPACT_ATOMS: atom_id res chain seq x y z
N MET A 1 -3.83 28.75 8.10
CA MET A 1 -3.09 28.64 6.82
C MET A 1 -2.12 27.47 6.96
N TRP A 2 -2.62 26.27 6.69
CA TRP A 2 -1.87 25.00 6.74
C TRP A 2 -2.27 24.21 5.49
N GLU A 3 -1.99 24.79 4.33
CA GLU A 3 -2.11 24.13 3.04
C GLU A 3 -0.71 24.20 2.46
N LEU A 4 0.00 23.06 2.43
CA LEU A 4 1.02 22.70 1.44
C LEU A 4 1.75 21.37 1.76
N ASP A 5 1.64 20.81 2.96
CA ASP A 5 2.45 19.64 3.34
C ASP A 5 1.72 18.27 3.29
N SER A 6 0.39 18.26 3.28
CA SER A 6 -0.40 17.00 3.28
C SER A 6 -0.37 16.25 1.95
N GLN A 7 0.08 16.86 0.85
CA GLN A 7 0.15 16.19 -0.46
C GLN A 7 1.47 15.44 -0.69
N ASN A 8 2.58 15.88 -0.08
CA ASN A 8 3.89 15.24 -0.27
C ASN A 8 4.13 14.09 0.72
N PHE A 9 3.64 14.21 1.96
CA PHE A 9 3.80 13.17 3.00
C PHE A 9 3.16 11.83 2.60
N ASN A 10 2.11 11.85 1.77
CA ASN A 10 1.25 10.68 1.57
C ASN A 10 1.83 9.57 0.67
N ARG A 11 2.74 9.87 -0.27
CA ARG A 11 3.29 8.84 -1.18
C ARG A 11 4.66 8.32 -0.77
N ASN A 12 5.19 8.77 0.36
CA ASN A 12 6.54 8.47 0.80
C ASN A 12 6.75 6.97 1.06
N PHE A 13 5.72 6.31 1.59
CA PHE A 13 5.71 4.87 1.80
C PHE A 13 5.60 4.07 0.49
N ILE A 14 5.23 4.65 -0.65
CA ILE A 14 5.09 3.90 -1.90
C ILE A 14 6.44 3.88 -2.65
N PRO A 15 6.93 2.70 -3.08
CA PRO A 15 8.15 2.60 -3.88
C PRO A 15 8.12 3.51 -5.10
N GLN A 16 9.25 4.16 -5.41
CA GLN A 16 9.33 5.13 -6.51
C GLN A 16 8.90 4.55 -7.86
N LYS A 17 9.17 3.25 -8.09
CA LYS A 17 8.77 2.49 -9.29
C LYS A 17 7.25 2.39 -9.47
N ILE A 18 6.48 2.47 -8.38
CA ILE A 18 5.03 2.48 -8.40
C ILE A 18 4.58 3.95 -8.44
N GLU A 19 4.33 4.43 -9.66
CA GLU A 19 3.83 5.78 -9.84
C GLU A 19 2.35 5.82 -9.46
N VAL A 20 2.03 6.76 -8.58
CA VAL A 20 0.67 7.01 -8.14
C VAL A 20 0.37 8.50 -8.18
N SER A 21 -0.88 8.82 -8.44
CA SER A 21 -1.49 10.09 -8.06
C SER A 21 -2.34 9.87 -6.81
N PHE A 22 -2.38 10.85 -5.91
CA PHE A 22 -3.34 10.80 -4.81
C PHE A 22 -4.76 10.74 -5.40
N PHE A 23 -5.50 9.70 -5.03
CA PHE A 23 -6.88 9.54 -5.45
C PHE A 23 -7.68 9.02 -4.28
N GLY A 24 -8.57 9.87 -3.81
CA GLY A 24 -9.72 9.40 -3.09
C GLY A 24 -9.63 9.72 -1.62
N PHE A 25 -8.98 8.91 -0.80
CA PHE A 25 -9.39 8.87 0.61
C PHE A 25 -8.25 8.44 1.53
N ALA A 26 -8.07 9.20 2.60
CA ALA A 26 -7.38 8.77 3.81
C ALA A 26 -8.44 8.67 4.91
N LYS A 27 -8.56 7.50 5.53
CA LYS A 27 -9.40 7.28 6.70
C LYS A 27 -8.47 6.73 7.78
N GLU A 28 -8.14 7.61 8.71
CA GLU A 28 -7.09 7.41 9.70
C GLU A 28 -7.53 7.84 11.10
N GLN A 29 -7.41 6.91 12.05
CA GLN A 29 -7.49 7.20 13.47
C GLN A 29 -6.06 7.17 14.01
N LEU A 30 -5.80 7.85 15.13
CA LEU A 30 -4.56 7.65 15.89
C LEU A 30 -4.29 6.15 15.96
N PHE A 31 -3.16 5.71 15.40
CA PHE A 31 -2.65 4.33 15.40
C PHE A 31 -3.20 3.33 14.35
N CYS A 32 -4.11 3.68 13.43
CA CYS A 32 -4.47 2.80 12.32
C CYS A 32 -5.22 3.48 11.16
N GLY A 33 -5.16 2.88 9.97
CA GLY A 33 -6.01 3.28 8.86
C GLY A 33 -5.54 2.80 7.50
N ILE A 34 -6.17 3.34 6.45
CA ILE A 34 -5.72 3.15 5.07
C ILE A 34 -5.61 4.47 4.31
N LYS A 35 -4.75 4.45 3.30
CA LYS A 35 -4.63 5.46 2.26
C LYS A 35 -4.79 4.81 0.90
N VAL A 36 -5.68 5.36 0.08
CA VAL A 36 -5.92 4.89 -1.29
C VAL A 36 -5.33 5.86 -2.29
N PHE A 37 -4.68 5.32 -3.32
CA PHE A 37 -4.05 6.07 -4.39
C PHE A 37 -4.47 5.49 -5.74
N LYS A 38 -4.46 6.32 -6.78
CA LYS A 38 -4.66 5.87 -8.15
C LYS A 38 -3.30 5.58 -8.77
N GLY A 39 -3.12 4.37 -9.30
CA GLY A 39 -1.94 4.00 -10.05
C GLY A 39 -1.87 4.75 -11.38
N SER A 40 -0.66 5.10 -11.83
CA SER A 40 -0.48 5.66 -13.17
C SER A 40 -0.83 4.61 -14.22
N ASN A 41 -1.46 5.02 -15.32
CA ASN A 41 -1.81 4.09 -16.41
C ASN A 41 -0.59 3.32 -16.94
N ASN A 42 0.58 3.97 -16.96
CA ASN A 42 1.84 3.35 -17.37
C ASN A 42 2.30 2.27 -16.38
N THR A 43 2.30 2.57 -15.08
CA THR A 43 2.64 1.61 -14.03
C THR A 43 1.68 0.42 -14.05
N LEU A 44 0.37 0.66 -14.09
CA LEU A 44 -0.65 -0.39 -14.12
C LEU A 44 -0.52 -1.29 -15.35
N LYS A 45 -0.26 -0.71 -16.53
CA LYS A 45 0.00 -1.47 -17.75
C LYS A 45 1.23 -2.37 -17.61
N LYS A 46 2.33 -1.87 -17.04
CA LYS A 46 3.54 -2.67 -16.81
C LYS A 46 3.30 -3.79 -15.80
N ILE A 47 2.56 -3.53 -14.73
CA ILE A 47 2.18 -4.55 -13.74
C ILE A 47 1.37 -5.66 -14.41
N ASN A 48 0.35 -5.32 -15.21
CA ASN A 48 -0.46 -6.32 -15.92
C ASN A 48 0.35 -7.15 -16.94
N GLN A 49 1.47 -6.64 -17.45
CA GLN A 49 2.31 -7.34 -18.42
C GLN A 49 3.40 -8.18 -17.76
N GLN A 50 3.95 -7.72 -16.63
CA GLN A 50 5.12 -8.31 -15.99
C GLN A 50 4.78 -9.06 -14.70
N GLU A 51 3.54 -8.91 -14.22
CA GLU A 51 3.01 -9.50 -13.01
C GLU A 51 3.97 -9.31 -11.82
N LEU A 52 4.25 -10.37 -11.05
CA LEU A 52 5.13 -10.32 -9.90
C LEU A 52 6.55 -9.86 -10.25
N SER A 53 7.02 -10.07 -11.49
CA SER A 53 8.35 -9.65 -11.92
C SER A 53 8.51 -8.13 -11.97
N PHE A 54 7.41 -7.37 -12.11
CA PHE A 54 7.45 -5.91 -12.02
C PHE A 54 8.04 -5.43 -10.68
N PHE A 55 7.77 -6.17 -9.60
CA PHE A 55 8.00 -5.72 -8.24
C PHE A 55 9.36 -6.16 -7.64
N LYS A 56 10.19 -6.90 -8.38
CA LYS A 56 11.44 -7.52 -7.85
C LYS A 56 12.41 -6.52 -7.20
N ASP A 57 12.40 -5.27 -7.65
CA ASP A 57 13.24 -4.15 -7.21
C ASP A 57 12.43 -3.05 -6.49
N ALA A 58 11.11 -3.20 -6.37
CA ALA A 58 10.23 -2.25 -5.69
C ALA A 58 10.20 -2.48 -4.17
N THR A 59 11.37 -2.64 -3.55
CA THR A 59 11.52 -3.08 -2.15
C THR A 59 11.85 -1.95 -1.18
N ARG A 60 11.81 -0.69 -1.63
CA ARG A 60 12.12 0.48 -0.81
C ARG A 60 11.08 1.55 -0.99
N THR A 61 10.75 2.22 0.10
CA THR A 61 9.91 3.43 0.12
C THR A 61 10.57 4.55 -0.69
N ARG A 62 9.77 5.53 -1.16
CA ARG A 62 10.32 6.75 -1.77
C ARG A 62 11.08 7.60 -0.75
N GLU A 63 10.73 7.49 0.54
CA GLU A 63 11.42 8.20 1.61
C GLU A 63 12.89 7.78 1.75
N TYR A 64 13.18 6.49 1.56
CA TYR A 64 14.54 5.97 1.53
C TYR A 64 15.43 6.72 0.52
N GLU A 65 14.91 7.04 -0.65
CA GLU A 65 15.67 7.72 -1.70
C GLU A 65 15.86 9.22 -1.41
N SER A 66 15.05 9.78 -0.50
CA SER A 66 15.05 11.22 -0.16
C SER A 66 15.89 11.58 1.05
N LYS A 67 16.29 10.61 1.88
CA LYS A 67 17.03 10.84 3.12
C LYS A 67 18.54 10.63 2.94
N SER A 68 19.31 11.28 3.81
CA SER A 68 20.76 11.09 3.85
C SER A 68 21.08 9.71 4.45
N SER A 69 22.20 9.11 4.03
CA SER A 69 22.60 7.74 4.40
C SER A 69 22.70 7.47 5.91
N GLN A 70 22.75 8.51 6.76
CA GLN A 70 22.80 8.39 8.21
C GLN A 70 21.43 8.12 8.87
N GLU A 71 20.32 8.34 8.17
CA GLU A 71 18.96 8.09 8.68
C GLU A 71 18.36 6.76 8.21
N HIS A 72 19.08 5.98 7.39
CA HIS A 72 18.58 4.75 6.75
C HIS A 72 18.49 3.52 7.66
N HIS A 73 18.58 3.70 8.98
CA HIS A 73 18.52 2.61 9.96
C HIS A 73 17.09 2.13 10.29
N TYR A 74 16.05 2.81 9.80
CA TYR A 74 14.67 2.43 10.09
C TYR A 74 14.20 1.31 9.16
N SER A 75 13.74 0.21 9.76
CA SER A 75 13.17 -0.96 9.08
C SER A 75 11.91 -0.65 8.27
N ASN A 76 11.29 0.52 8.48
CA ASN A 76 10.09 0.98 7.76
C ASN A 76 10.37 1.47 6.34
N TYR A 77 11.64 1.65 5.97
CA TYR A 77 11.99 2.04 4.62
C TYR A 77 12.09 0.88 3.63
N TYR A 78 12.12 -0.35 4.12
CA TYR A 78 12.27 -1.56 3.31
C TYR A 78 11.02 -2.41 3.38
N TYR A 79 10.60 -2.86 2.21
CA TYR A 79 9.54 -3.83 2.03
C TYR A 79 10.12 -5.22 1.85
N GLU A 80 9.35 -6.21 2.30
CA GLU A 80 9.64 -7.60 1.97
C GLU A 80 9.43 -7.92 0.49
N ALA A 81 9.78 -9.16 0.14
CA ALA A 81 9.48 -9.72 -1.16
C ALA A 81 7.97 -9.62 -1.43
N TRP A 82 7.65 -9.07 -2.59
CA TRP A 82 6.28 -9.00 -3.07
C TRP A 82 5.71 -10.39 -3.31
N LYS A 83 4.40 -10.53 -3.08
CA LYS A 83 3.62 -11.74 -3.28
C LYS A 83 2.33 -11.41 -4.04
N GLU A 84 1.79 -12.39 -4.74
CA GLU A 84 0.46 -12.30 -5.34
C GLU A 84 -0.60 -12.84 -4.37
N LYS A 85 -1.79 -12.26 -4.38
CA LYS A 85 -2.98 -12.77 -3.69
C LYS A 85 -3.61 -13.96 -4.46
N PRO A 86 -4.50 -14.77 -3.87
CA PRO A 86 -4.85 -14.79 -2.44
C PRO A 86 -3.66 -15.24 -1.58
N ILE A 87 -3.67 -14.84 -0.32
CA ILE A 87 -2.74 -15.38 0.67
C ILE A 87 -3.01 -16.89 0.73
N LYS A 88 -2.02 -17.71 0.39
CA LYS A 88 -2.07 -19.12 0.79
C LYS A 88 -1.88 -19.10 2.30
N GLU A 89 -2.90 -19.51 3.06
CA GLU A 89 -2.85 -19.59 4.53
C GLU A 89 -1.62 -20.42 4.96
N SER A 90 -0.53 -19.71 5.25
CA SER A 90 0.52 -20.18 6.13
C SER A 90 0.47 -19.25 7.33
N GLU A 91 0.44 -19.81 8.53
CA GLU A 91 0.21 -19.18 9.84
C GLU A 91 1.11 -17.97 10.18
N ASP A 92 2.06 -17.61 9.30
CA ASP A 92 3.10 -16.61 9.52
C ASP A 92 2.79 -15.20 8.99
N ASP A 93 1.65 -14.97 8.34
CA ASP A 93 1.36 -13.65 7.75
C ASP A 93 0.72 -12.69 8.77
N ARG A 94 1.46 -12.36 9.85
CA ARG A 94 1.13 -11.26 10.80
C ARG A 94 0.82 -9.93 10.11
N ARG A 95 1.03 -9.80 8.80
CA ARG A 95 0.74 -8.59 8.01
C ARG A 95 -0.61 -8.66 7.30
N SER A 96 -1.16 -9.84 7.06
CA SER A 96 -2.59 -9.98 6.73
C SER A 96 -3.43 -9.30 7.80
N PHE A 97 -3.01 -9.44 9.06
CA PHE A 97 -3.58 -8.72 10.20
C PHE A 97 -3.47 -7.20 10.05
N ILE A 98 -2.32 -6.62 9.67
CA ILE A 98 -2.16 -5.16 9.49
C ILE A 98 -3.12 -4.60 8.43
N PHE A 99 -3.35 -5.34 7.34
CA PHE A 99 -4.25 -4.92 6.29
C PHE A 99 -5.73 -5.03 6.69
N GLU A 100 -6.12 -6.16 7.26
CA GLU A 100 -7.49 -6.35 7.75
C GLU A 100 -7.83 -5.35 8.86
N TYR A 101 -6.90 -5.10 9.77
CA TYR A 101 -7.07 -4.16 10.87
C TYR A 101 -7.16 -2.72 10.37
N GLY A 102 -6.25 -2.28 9.50
CA GLY A 102 -6.30 -0.93 8.94
C GLY A 102 -7.55 -0.69 8.08
N LEU A 103 -7.99 -1.68 7.30
CA LEU A 103 -9.25 -1.61 6.56
C LEU A 103 -10.46 -1.55 7.50
N GLY A 104 -10.46 -2.33 8.59
CA GLY A 104 -11.48 -2.27 9.63
C GLY A 104 -11.58 -0.89 10.29
N CYS A 105 -10.44 -0.30 10.66
CA CYS A 105 -10.40 1.09 11.15
C CYS A 105 -10.98 2.07 10.13
N ALA A 106 -10.62 1.93 8.85
CA ALA A 106 -11.15 2.79 7.79
C ALA A 106 -12.67 2.64 7.63
N ASP A 107 -13.21 1.42 7.74
CA ASP A 107 -14.64 1.13 7.69
C ASP A 107 -15.40 1.80 8.85
N ASP A 108 -14.90 1.68 10.08
CA ASP A 108 -15.46 2.33 11.28
C ASP A 108 -15.47 3.86 11.16
N MET A 109 -14.51 4.40 10.40
CA MET A 109 -14.41 5.82 10.08
C MET A 109 -15.23 6.27 8.86
N GLY A 110 -16.07 5.38 8.32
CA GLY A 110 -16.96 5.67 7.20
C GLY A 110 -16.24 5.69 5.85
N LEU A 111 -15.33 4.76 5.61
CA LEU A 111 -14.94 4.38 4.25
C LEU A 111 -16.20 3.96 3.46
N ASP A 112 -16.24 4.32 2.18
CA ASP A 112 -17.33 3.90 1.31
C ASP A 112 -17.44 2.37 1.27
N LYS A 113 -18.63 1.84 1.56
CA LYS A 113 -18.86 0.40 1.73
C LYS A 113 -18.60 -0.38 0.43
N ASP A 114 -18.86 0.21 -0.72
CA ASP A 114 -18.64 -0.46 -2.01
C ASP A 114 -17.16 -0.49 -2.37
N LEU A 115 -16.42 0.59 -2.08
CA LEU A 115 -14.97 0.61 -2.19
C LEU A 115 -14.32 -0.39 -1.23
N SER A 116 -14.72 -0.42 0.04
CA SER A 116 -14.22 -1.38 1.04
C SER A 116 -14.42 -2.83 0.57
N LYS A 117 -15.64 -3.18 0.11
CA LYS A 117 -15.93 -4.51 -0.46
C LYS A 117 -15.04 -4.86 -1.65
N LYS A 118 -14.82 -3.92 -2.56
CA LYS A 118 -13.94 -4.13 -3.74
C LYS A 118 -12.49 -4.35 -3.33
N ILE A 119 -11.99 -3.60 -2.35
CA ILE A 119 -10.64 -3.74 -1.80
C ILE A 119 -10.50 -5.11 -1.10
N ASN A 120 -11.46 -5.48 -0.26
CA ASN A 120 -11.47 -6.77 0.44
C ASN A 120 -11.52 -7.95 -0.56
N LEU A 121 -12.39 -7.88 -1.57
CA LEU A 121 -12.44 -8.90 -2.62
C LEU A 121 -11.13 -8.99 -3.39
N ALA A 122 -10.52 -7.86 -3.75
CA ALA A 122 -9.23 -7.83 -4.43
C ALA A 122 -8.09 -8.43 -3.58
N ALA A 123 -8.12 -8.19 -2.26
CA ALA A 123 -7.16 -8.77 -1.31
C ALA A 123 -7.27 -10.30 -1.21
N ASN A 124 -8.39 -10.88 -1.63
CA ASN A 124 -8.68 -12.31 -1.59
C ASN A 124 -8.71 -12.98 -2.98
N THR A 125 -8.28 -12.28 -4.03
CA THR A 125 -8.32 -12.78 -5.40
C THR A 125 -6.98 -12.61 -6.11
N LYS A 126 -6.72 -13.48 -7.10
CA LYS A 126 -5.53 -13.37 -7.96
C LYS A 126 -5.53 -12.07 -8.76
N GLY A 127 -4.34 -11.64 -9.15
CA GLY A 127 -4.13 -10.38 -9.88
C GLY A 127 -3.94 -9.16 -9.00
N SER A 128 -3.94 -9.30 -7.67
CA SER A 128 -3.49 -8.25 -6.73
C SER A 128 -2.15 -8.63 -6.11
N TYR A 129 -1.32 -7.64 -5.84
CA TYR A 129 0.05 -7.83 -5.36
C TYR A 129 0.28 -7.10 -4.07
N TYR A 130 0.96 -7.72 -3.11
CA TYR A 130 1.17 -7.13 -1.80
C TYR A 130 2.60 -7.29 -1.31
N THR A 131 3.00 -6.36 -0.43
CA THR A 131 4.22 -6.42 0.37
C THR A 131 4.00 -5.65 1.67
N GLY A 132 4.89 -5.76 2.64
CA GLY A 132 4.80 -4.98 3.87
C GLY A 132 6.09 -4.95 4.68
N HIS A 133 6.06 -4.17 5.74
CA HIS A 133 6.98 -4.17 6.87
C HIS A 133 6.17 -4.26 8.17
N HIS A 134 6.82 -4.10 9.32
CA HIS A 134 6.18 -4.29 10.63
C HIS A 134 5.12 -3.21 10.98
N GLU A 135 5.17 -2.03 10.38
CA GLU A 135 4.22 -0.92 10.62
C GLU A 135 3.20 -0.73 9.48
N GLY A 136 3.34 -1.43 8.36
CA GLY A 136 2.48 -1.18 7.21
C GLY A 136 2.51 -2.23 6.10
N GLN A 137 1.42 -2.28 5.34
CA GLN A 137 1.23 -3.17 4.20
C GLN A 137 0.79 -2.36 2.97
N LEU A 138 1.40 -2.66 1.81
CA LEU A 138 0.96 -2.20 0.51
C LEU A 138 0.17 -3.30 -0.20
N LEU A 139 -0.93 -2.90 -0.83
CA LEU A 139 -1.70 -3.72 -1.76
C LEU A 139 -1.91 -2.96 -3.07
N VAL A 140 -1.47 -3.54 -4.17
CA VAL A 140 -1.67 -3.01 -5.53
C VAL A 140 -2.76 -3.81 -6.20
N ILE A 141 -3.80 -3.12 -6.68
CA ILE A 141 -5.00 -3.72 -7.29
C ILE A 141 -5.15 -3.17 -8.73
N PRO A 142 -4.48 -3.79 -9.71
CA PRO A 142 -4.46 -3.30 -11.08
C PRO A 142 -5.84 -3.18 -11.73
N ASN A 143 -6.74 -4.14 -11.49
CA ASN A 143 -8.09 -4.14 -12.05
C ASN A 143 -8.97 -2.99 -11.55
N LEU A 144 -8.68 -2.47 -10.36
CA LEU A 144 -9.34 -1.27 -9.82
C LEU A 144 -8.53 0.01 -10.12
N GLY A 145 -7.30 -0.13 -10.64
CA GLY A 145 -6.38 0.97 -10.89
C GLY A 145 -5.91 1.68 -9.62
N ILE A 146 -5.91 0.99 -8.47
CA ILE A 146 -5.56 1.60 -7.18
C ILE A 146 -4.39 0.91 -6.48
N VAL A 147 -3.76 1.66 -5.58
CA VAL A 147 -2.78 1.20 -4.60
C VAL A 147 -3.32 1.57 -3.23
N VAL A 148 -3.26 0.65 -2.28
CA VAL A 148 -3.70 0.83 -0.90
C VAL A 148 -2.50 0.68 0.02
N TYR A 149 -2.29 1.65 0.88
CA TYR A 149 -1.37 1.54 2.01
C TYR A 149 -2.20 1.41 3.29
N SER A 150 -2.04 0.31 4.00
CA SER A 150 -2.64 0.04 5.31
C SER A 150 -1.56 0.12 6.37
N TYR A 151 -1.88 0.66 7.53
CA TYR A 151 -0.92 0.79 8.62
C TYR A 151 -1.58 0.63 9.98
N MET A 152 -0.74 0.29 10.95
CA MET A 152 -1.06 0.24 12.37
C MET A 152 0.19 0.74 13.10
N ASP A 153 0.03 1.78 13.91
CA ASP A 153 1.08 2.51 14.62
C ASP A 153 1.07 2.13 16.12
#